data_AF-A0A316DHP0-F1
#
_entry.id   AF-A0A316DHP0-F1
#
_cell.length_a   1.000
_cell.length_b   1.000
_cell.length_c   1.000
_cell.angle_alpha   90.00
_cell.angle_beta   90.00
_cell.angle_gamma   90.00
#
_symmetry.space_group_name_H-M   'P 1'
#
loop_
_entity.id
_entity.type
_entity.pdbx_description
1 polymer ?
#
loop_
_entity_poly.entity_id
_entity_poly.type
_entity_poly.pdbx_seq_one_letter_code
_entity_poly.pdbx_strand_id
1 'polypeptide(L)'
;MAEITTINNRTGIEVLNEFQQFVQSLTISLNAKNLELRLLQEILGSSISNIHNKITGKRQWTFEELEKLMDYLKVDKGSYYNFLALLHSIESRIKESGYKNNFIQKKMGMDAQVFYRRQAKPELWTFEELTELFSIIER
;
A
#
# COMPACT_ATOMS: atom_id res chain seq x y z
N MET A 1 -22.03 14.42 -5.61
CA MET A 1 -22.01 12.99 -5.24
C MET A 1 -20.91 12.36 -6.07
N ALA A 2 -19.77 12.04 -5.46
CA ALA A 2 -18.66 11.41 -6.18
C ALA A 2 -19.05 9.96 -6.47
N GLU A 3 -18.93 9.55 -7.73
CA GLU A 3 -19.20 8.19 -8.18
C GLU A 3 -18.28 7.22 -7.42
N ILE A 4 -18.89 6.29 -6.68
CA ILE A 4 -18.23 5.07 -6.24
C ILE A 4 -18.12 4.21 -7.50
N THR A 5 -17.13 4.51 -8.34
CA THR A 5 -16.88 3.80 -9.58
C THR A 5 -16.28 2.43 -9.24
N THR A 6 -17.17 1.47 -9.06
CA THR A 6 -17.03 0.05 -9.42
C THR A 6 -15.61 -0.52 -9.31
N ILE A 7 -15.17 -0.83 -8.09
CA ILE A 7 -13.99 -1.69 -7.85
C ILE A 7 -14.21 -3.11 -8.43
N ASN A 8 -15.46 -3.48 -8.73
CA ASN A 8 -15.88 -4.85 -9.07
C ASN A 8 -15.25 -5.46 -10.33
N ASN A 9 -14.57 -4.69 -11.19
CA ASN A 9 -13.92 -5.21 -12.40
C ASN A 9 -12.39 -4.98 -12.47
N ARG A 10 -11.78 -4.45 -11.40
CA ARG A 10 -10.34 -4.16 -11.38
C ARG A 10 -9.56 -5.26 -10.68
N THR A 11 -8.44 -5.65 -11.27
CA THR A 11 -7.51 -6.62 -10.67
C THR A 11 -6.80 -5.99 -9.47
N GLY A 12 -6.41 -6.80 -8.49
CA GLY A 12 -5.61 -6.33 -7.36
C GLY A 12 -4.28 -5.74 -7.82
N ILE A 13 -3.66 -6.33 -8.85
CA ILE A 13 -2.41 -5.83 -9.45
C ILE A 13 -2.56 -4.42 -10.03
N GLU A 14 -3.64 -4.12 -10.74
CA GLU A 14 -3.89 -2.77 -11.27
C GLU A 14 -4.00 -1.73 -10.15
N VAL A 15 -4.72 -2.06 -9.08
CA VAL A 15 -4.89 -1.17 -7.92
C VAL A 15 -3.56 -0.96 -7.19
N LEU A 16 -2.75 -2.02 -7.04
CA LEU A 16 -1.41 -1.91 -6.46
C LEU A 16 -0.49 -1.00 -7.28
N ASN A 17 -0.49 -1.15 -8.60
CA ASN A 17 0.35 -0.35 -9.50
C ASN A 17 -0.02 1.13 -9.44
N GLU A 18 -1.32 1.45 -9.47
CA GLU A 18 -1.79 2.84 -9.32
C GLU A 18 -1.39 3.42 -7.96
N PHE A 19 -1.51 2.64 -6.88
CA PHE A 19 -1.11 3.11 -5.57
C PHE A 19 0.41 3.32 -5.45
N GLN A 20 1.24 2.46 -6.07
CA GLN A 20 2.68 2.69 -6.14
C GLN A 20 3.03 3.96 -6.92
N GLN A 21 2.40 4.19 -8.07
CA GLN A 21 2.58 5.42 -8.85
C GLN A 21 2.15 6.66 -8.04
N PHE A 22 1.06 6.56 -7.29
CA PHE A 22 0.62 7.61 -6.39
C PHE A 22 1.66 7.94 -5.30
N VAL A 23 2.19 6.92 -4.61
CA VAL A 23 3.24 7.12 -3.59
C VAL A 23 4.52 7.71 -4.20
N GLN A 24 4.87 7.30 -5.42
CA GLN A 24 6.01 7.88 -6.14
C GLN A 24 5.77 9.35 -6.50
N SER A 25 4.58 9.69 -6.99
CA SER A 25 4.18 11.06 -7.31
C SER A 25 4.20 11.98 -6.07
N LEU A 26 3.70 11.47 -4.94
CA LEU A 26 3.82 12.14 -3.64
C LEU A 26 5.28 12.42 -3.30
N THR A 27 6.14 11.41 -3.42
CA THR A 27 7.57 11.53 -3.10
C THR A 27 8.28 12.53 -4.00
N ILE A 28 7.97 12.54 -5.30
CA ILE A 28 8.49 13.53 -6.26
C ILE A 28 8.02 14.95 -5.90
N SER A 29 6.74 15.10 -5.51
CA SER A 29 6.17 16.40 -5.13
C SER A 29 6.84 16.98 -3.88
N LEU A 30 7.24 16.14 -2.92
CA LEU A 30 8.00 16.57 -1.75
C LEU A 30 9.37 17.14 -2.15
N ASN A 31 10.09 16.45 -3.05
CA ASN A 31 11.38 16.91 -3.56
C ASN A 31 11.26 18.20 -4.38
N ALA A 32 10.26 18.29 -5.26
CA ALA A 32 10.05 19.46 -6.11
C ALA A 32 9.73 20.74 -5.33
N LYS A 33 9.08 20.60 -4.17
CA LYS A 33 8.77 21.73 -3.27
C LYS A 33 9.98 22.19 -2.46
N ASN A 34 11.16 21.56 -2.59
CA ASN A 34 12.35 21.81 -1.77
C ASN A 34 12.02 21.92 -0.27
N LEU A 35 11.09 21.08 0.21
CA LEU A 35 10.68 21.12 1.61
C LEU A 35 11.88 20.79 2.49
N GLU A 36 12.12 21.62 3.49
CA GLU A 36 13.16 21.32 4.46
C GLU A 36 12.84 20.01 5.18
N LEU A 37 13.84 19.14 5.30
CA LEU A 37 13.68 17.86 6.00
C LEU A 37 13.24 18.03 7.47
N ARG A 38 13.52 19.21 8.07
CA ARG A 38 13.05 19.58 9.41
C ARG A 38 11.54 19.75 9.47
N LEU A 39 10.94 20.41 8.48
CA LEU A 39 9.49 20.55 8.38
C LEU A 39 8.82 19.18 8.20
N LEU A 40 9.40 18.31 7.37
CA LEU A 40 8.91 16.94 7.22
C LEU A 40 9.04 16.13 8.51
N GLN A 41 10.11 16.35 9.29
CA GLN A 41 10.27 15.76 10.62
C GLN A 41 9.15 16.20 11.58
N GLU A 42 8.77 17.47 11.57
CA GLU A 42 7.66 17.98 12.39
C GLU A 42 6.32 17.39 11.97
N ILE A 43 6.04 17.33 10.67
CA ILE A 43 4.79 16.77 10.13
C ILE A 43 4.68 15.27 10.47
N LEU A 44 5.76 14.52 10.27
CA LEU A 44 5.74 13.07 10.32
C LEU A 44 6.03 12.51 11.72
N GLY A 45 6.67 13.30 12.60
CA GLY A 45 7.18 12.81 13.87
C GLY A 45 8.32 11.79 13.72
N SER A 46 9.00 11.79 12.57
CA SER A 46 10.05 10.82 12.22
C SER A 46 11.42 11.49 12.12
N SER A 47 12.50 10.76 12.39
CA SER A 47 13.86 11.29 12.23
C SER A 47 14.17 11.65 10.78
N ILE A 48 14.99 12.68 10.59
CA ILE A 48 15.44 13.16 9.27
C ILE A 48 16.08 12.02 8.45
N SER A 49 16.92 11.19 9.08
CA SER A 49 17.55 10.03 8.42
C SER A 49 16.52 9.04 7.89
N ASN A 50 15.47 8.76 8.67
CA ASN A 50 14.40 7.86 8.26
C ASN A 50 13.58 8.45 7.11
N ILE A 51 13.30 9.76 7.14
CA ILE A 51 12.61 10.48 6.06
C ILE A 51 13.44 10.46 4.78
N HIS A 52 14.73 10.76 4.87
CA HIS A 52 15.65 10.72 3.73
C HIS A 52 15.70 9.33 3.08
N ASN A 53 15.73 8.25 3.88
CA ASN A 53 15.69 6.88 3.36
C ASN A 53 14.37 6.57 2.63
N LYS A 54 13.25 7.17 3.03
CA LYS A 54 11.97 6.98 2.34
C LYS A 54 11.90 7.75 1.03
N ILE A 55 12.36 9.00 1.04
CA ILE A 55 12.45 9.83 -0.16
C ILE A 55 13.35 9.19 -1.22
N THR A 56 14.47 8.58 -0.80
CA THR A 56 15.39 7.88 -1.70
C THR A 56 14.96 6.45 -2.06
N GLY A 57 13.79 6.00 -1.62
CA GLY A 57 13.25 4.67 -1.91
C GLY A 57 13.92 3.51 -1.17
N LYS A 58 14.87 3.79 -0.26
CA LYS A 58 15.51 2.77 0.59
C LYS A 58 14.58 2.20 1.67
N ARG A 59 13.48 2.89 1.95
CA ARG A 59 12.45 2.46 2.90
C ARG A 59 11.06 2.86 2.40
N GLN A 60 10.05 2.05 2.71
CA GLN A 60 8.67 2.39 2.37
C GLN A 60 8.05 3.36 3.40
N TRP A 61 7.09 4.16 2.93
CA TRP A 61 6.24 4.97 3.76
C TRP A 61 5.21 4.08 4.49
N THR A 62 4.91 4.41 5.75
CA THR A 62 3.79 3.79 6.46
C THR A 62 2.46 4.46 6.06
N PHE A 63 1.33 3.81 6.31
CA PHE A 63 0.02 4.38 6.00
C PHE A 63 -0.25 5.70 6.73
N GLU A 64 0.05 5.75 8.02
CA GLU A 64 -0.11 6.97 8.83
C GLU A 64 0.71 8.14 8.27
N GLU A 65 1.94 7.87 7.80
CA GLU A 65 2.78 8.90 7.20
C GLU A 65 2.23 9.35 5.84
N LEU A 66 1.73 8.43 5.02
CA LEU A 66 1.09 8.78 3.75
C LEU A 66 -0.13 9.66 3.98
N GLU A 67 -0.97 9.35 4.98
CA GLU A 67 -2.12 10.20 5.33
C GLU A 67 -1.71 11.63 5.69
N LYS A 68 -0.71 11.78 6.57
CA LYS A 68 -0.16 13.10 6.95
C LYS A 68 0.38 13.86 5.74
N LEU A 69 1.10 13.19 4.84
CA LEU A 69 1.65 13.82 3.64
C LEU A 69 0.55 14.22 2.65
N MET A 70 -0.48 13.38 2.49
CA MET A 70 -1.64 13.71 1.65
C MET A 70 -2.39 14.94 2.16
N ASP A 71 -2.61 15.01 3.48
CA ASP A 71 -3.26 16.16 4.11
C ASP A 71 -2.44 17.44 3.97
N TYR A 72 -1.13 17.34 4.21
CA TYR A 72 -0.22 18.48 4.08
C TYR A 72 -0.15 18.99 2.63
N LEU A 73 -0.03 18.08 1.66
CA LEU A 73 0.08 18.42 0.24
C LEU A 73 -1.27 18.75 -0.41
N LYS A 74 -2.39 18.48 0.28
CA LYS A 74 -3.76 18.67 -0.21
C LYS A 74 -4.01 17.95 -1.54
N VAL A 75 -3.51 16.72 -1.67
CA VAL A 75 -3.72 15.90 -2.86
C VAL A 75 -5.00 15.07 -2.77
N ASP A 76 -5.52 14.67 -3.92
CA ASP A 76 -6.62 13.71 -3.99
C ASP A 76 -6.20 12.35 -3.39
N LYS A 77 -7.13 11.71 -2.67
CA LYS A 77 -6.92 10.46 -1.95
C LYS A 77 -7.56 9.26 -2.64
N GLY A 78 -8.07 9.38 -3.86
CA GLY A 78 -8.79 8.32 -4.56
C GLY A 78 -7.98 7.02 -4.68
N SER A 79 -6.72 7.09 -5.13
CA SER A 79 -5.83 5.92 -5.23
C SER A 79 -5.55 5.28 -3.87
N TYR A 80 -5.45 6.07 -2.81
CA TYR A 80 -5.27 5.57 -1.44
C TYR A 80 -6.50 4.81 -0.95
N TYR A 81 -7.70 5.36 -1.16
CA TYR A 81 -8.95 4.69 -0.77
C TYR A 81 -9.22 3.42 -1.58
N ASN A 82 -8.90 3.41 -2.87
CA ASN A 82 -8.98 2.21 -3.69
C ASN A 82 -8.05 1.10 -3.16
N PHE A 83 -6.84 1.47 -2.74
CA PHE A 83 -5.91 0.54 -2.13
C PHE A 83 -6.41 0.01 -0.76
N LEU A 84 -6.97 0.87 0.10
CA LEU A 84 -7.58 0.41 1.36
C LEU A 84 -8.73 -0.57 1.11
N ALA A 85 -9.59 -0.28 0.12
CA ALA A 85 -10.66 -1.19 -0.27
C ALA A 85 -10.11 -2.53 -0.77
N LEU A 86 -8.99 -2.53 -1.52
CA LEU A 86 -8.30 -3.75 -1.92
C LEU A 86 -7.85 -4.56 -0.71
N LEU A 87 -7.20 -3.94 0.28
CA LEU A 87 -6.74 -4.61 1.49
C LEU A 87 -7.88 -5.32 2.23
N HIS A 88 -9.03 -4.66 2.34
CA HIS A 88 -10.22 -5.24 2.97
C HIS A 88 -10.87 -6.36 2.14
N SER A 89 -10.58 -6.45 0.84
CA SER A 89 -11.10 -7.48 -0.05
C SER A 89 -10.21 -8.73 -0.17
N ILE A 90 -9.03 -8.76 0.46
CA ILE A 90 -8.06 -9.85 0.30
C ILE A 90 -8.68 -11.22 0.63
N GLU A 91 -9.38 -11.33 1.75
CA GLU A 91 -9.98 -12.60 2.19
C GLU A 91 -11.03 -13.10 1.20
N SER A 92 -11.91 -12.22 0.72
CA SER A 92 -12.93 -12.59 -0.26
C SER A 92 -12.32 -13.01 -1.59
N ARG A 93 -11.30 -12.29 -2.07
CA ARG A 93 -10.58 -12.62 -3.31
C ARG A 93 -9.84 -13.96 -3.22
N ILE A 94 -9.23 -14.26 -2.08
CA ILE A 94 -8.63 -15.59 -1.83
C ILE A 94 -9.71 -16.67 -1.91
N LYS A 95 -10.87 -16.47 -1.28
CA LYS A 95 -11.97 -17.44 -1.30
C LYS A 95 -12.51 -17.65 -2.72
N GLU A 96 -12.67 -16.57 -3.48
CA GLU A 96 -13.16 -16.60 -4.87
C GLU A 96 -12.19 -17.31 -5.83
N SER A 97 -10.88 -17.23 -5.57
CA SER A 97 -9.87 -17.96 -6.36
C SER A 97 -9.95 -19.49 -6.24
N GLY A 98 -10.64 -20.01 -5.23
CA GLY A 98 -10.73 -21.45 -4.95
C GLY A 98 -9.46 -22.08 -4.36
N TYR A 99 -8.38 -21.32 -4.19
CA TYR A 99 -7.16 -21.81 -3.55
C TYR A 99 -7.31 -21.89 -2.03
N LYS A 100 -6.72 -22.95 -1.44
CA LYS A 100 -6.63 -23.07 0.03
C LYS A 100 -5.52 -22.15 0.55
N ASN A 101 -5.72 -21.55 1.73
CA ASN A 101 -4.71 -20.72 2.40
C ASN A 101 -3.33 -21.40 2.49
N ASN A 102 -3.27 -22.68 2.87
CA ASN A 102 -2.01 -23.43 2.96
C ASN A 102 -1.30 -23.60 1.61
N PHE A 103 -2.02 -23.58 0.48
CA PHE A 103 -1.40 -23.60 -0.84
C PHE A 103 -0.75 -22.25 -1.15
N ILE A 104 -1.50 -21.15 -0.94
CA ILE A 104 -1.02 -19.78 -1.17
C ILE A 104 0.19 -19.49 -0.28
N GLN A 105 0.09 -19.76 1.02
CA GLN A 105 1.16 -19.60 2.00
C GLN A 105 2.45 -20.31 1.57
N LYS A 106 2.36 -21.57 1.14
CA LYS A 106 3.51 -22.33 0.63
C LYS A 106 4.05 -21.75 -0.67
N LYS A 107 3.17 -21.30 -1.57
CA LYS A 107 3.55 -20.73 -2.86
C LYS A 107 4.34 -19.43 -2.70
N MET A 108 3.96 -18.61 -1.72
CA MET A 108 4.64 -17.37 -1.32
C MET A 108 5.90 -17.61 -0.47
N GLY A 109 6.21 -18.86 -0.10
CA GLY A 109 7.35 -19.18 0.76
C GLY A 109 7.28 -18.53 2.16
N MET A 110 6.09 -18.13 2.61
CA MET A 110 5.90 -17.38 3.85
C MET A 110 5.69 -18.32 5.04
N ASP A 111 6.16 -17.96 6.23
CA ASP A 111 5.81 -18.69 7.45
C ASP A 111 4.28 -18.62 7.73
N ALA A 112 3.71 -19.70 8.28
CA ALA A 112 2.27 -19.78 8.51
C ALA A 112 1.79 -18.73 9.53
N GLN A 113 2.52 -18.52 10.62
CA GLN A 113 2.15 -17.51 11.63
C GLN A 113 2.18 -16.11 11.03
N VAL A 114 3.17 -15.83 10.17
CA VAL A 114 3.26 -14.56 9.44
C VAL A 114 2.06 -14.41 8.50
N PHE A 115 1.77 -15.40 7.66
CA PHE A 115 0.65 -15.35 6.71
C PHE A 115 -0.70 -15.11 7.38
N TYR A 116 -1.02 -15.87 8.43
CA TYR A 116 -2.29 -15.68 9.16
C TYR A 116 -2.35 -14.36 9.91
N ARG A 117 -1.22 -13.86 10.42
CA ARG A 117 -1.15 -12.52 11.02
C ARG A 117 -1.42 -11.43 9.99
N ARG A 118 -0.92 -11.57 8.75
CA ARG A 118 -1.19 -10.64 7.64
C ARG A 118 -2.66 -10.66 7.24
N GLN A 119 -3.29 -11.83 7.18
CA GLN A 119 -4.73 -11.95 6.94
C GLN A 119 -5.56 -11.24 8.02
N ALA A 120 -5.20 -11.42 9.30
CA ALA A 120 -5.90 -10.77 10.41
C ALA A 120 -5.64 -9.25 10.51
N LYS A 121 -4.50 -8.79 9.97
CA LYS A 121 -4.07 -7.38 9.98
C LYS A 121 -3.58 -6.98 8.58
N PRO A 122 -4.49 -6.68 7.65
CA PRO A 122 -4.14 -6.41 6.26
C PRO A 122 -3.18 -5.25 6.06
N GLU A 123 -3.15 -4.30 6.99
CA GLU A 123 -2.21 -3.17 7.01
C GLU A 123 -0.74 -3.60 7.19
N LEU A 124 -0.50 -4.84 7.59
CA LEU A 124 0.85 -5.37 7.75
C LEU A 124 1.42 -5.99 6.47
N TRP A 125 0.60 -6.17 5.43
CA TRP A 125 1.09 -6.66 4.15
C TRP A 125 2.04 -5.64 3.51
N THR A 126 3.17 -6.12 3.01
CA THR A 126 4.04 -5.31 2.16
C THR A 126 3.56 -5.33 0.71
N PHE A 127 3.94 -4.34 -0.07
CA PHE A 127 3.62 -4.31 -1.51
C PHE A 127 4.11 -5.54 -2.26
N GLU A 128 5.30 -6.03 -1.96
CA GLU A 128 5.87 -7.20 -2.62
C GLU A 128 5.04 -8.45 -2.32
N GLU A 129 4.69 -8.65 -1.04
CA GLU A 129 3.81 -9.73 -0.62
C GLU A 129 2.42 -9.65 -1.28
N LEU A 130 1.83 -8.45 -1.41
CA LEU A 130 0.54 -8.26 -2.07
C LEU A 130 0.62 -8.55 -3.57
N THR A 131 1.66 -8.06 -4.25
CA THR A 131 1.88 -8.32 -5.68
C THR A 131 2.00 -9.82 -5.93
N GLU A 132 2.77 -10.53 -5.10
CA GLU A 132 2.89 -11.98 -5.22
C GLU A 132 1.55 -12.69 -4.95
N LEU A 133 0.83 -12.32 -3.89
CA LEU A 133 -0.49 -12.87 -3.56
C LEU A 133 -1.45 -12.74 -4.74
N PHE A 134 -1.62 -11.53 -5.28
CA PHE A 134 -2.54 -11.29 -6.40
C PHE A 134 -2.08 -11.98 -7.69
N SER A 135 -0.76 -12.12 -7.92
CA SER A 135 -0.24 -12.91 -9.04
C SER A 135 -0.52 -14.42 -8.94
N ILE A 136 -0.94 -14.91 -7.77
CA ILE A 136 -1.34 -16.30 -7.53
C ILE A 136 -2.86 -16.43 -7.68
N ILE A 137 -3.62 -15.57 -7.03
CA ILE A 137 -5.08 -15.74 -6.87
C ILE A 137 -5.91 -15.16 -8.03
N GLU A 138 -5.32 -14.32 -8.88
CA GLU A 138 -5.99 -13.69 -10.03
C GLU A 138 -5.48 -14.23 -11.39
N ARG A 139 -4.92 -15.45 -11.40
CA ARG A 139 -4.51 -16.15 -12.63
C ARG A 139 -5.67 -16.72 -13.43
#